data_AF-A0A9Q4D2Z5-F1
#
_entry.id   AF-A0A9Q4D2Z5-F1
#
_cell.length_a   1.000
_cell.length_b   1.000
_cell.length_c   1.000
_cell.angle_alpha   90.00
_cell.angle_beta   90.00
_cell.angle_gamma   90.00
#
_symmetry.space_group_name_H-M   'P 1'
#
loop_
_entity.id
_entity.type
_entity.pdbx_description
1 polymer ?
#
loop_
_entity_poly.entity_id
_entity_poly.type
_entity_poly.pdbx_seq_one_letter_code
_entity_poly.pdbx_strand_id
1 'polypeptide(L)'
;GPVVLTLSTGEEIETDRVLLATGRHPRDRVGVDEYCRVLTTGPGTDPGTLVPGRYAIGDLTGLGPFTHTSMAQSALVARRLLAEDAGDSAGGEGRDGNRPFPTGSVPRVTYTRPEVAAVGRSAGAAGTGDGTLRTARVDLAGSTRGWIDEVAGSVTLVAGGHGTPDAGVLVGASVVGPHAGEVIGALTVAVHARVALVELDRIPWAYPTLHRAIGTAVSALVG
;
A
#
# COMPACT_ATOMS: atom_id res chain seq x y z
N GLY A 1 40.48 12.28 1.23
CA GLY A 1 40.53 12.86 -0.11
C GLY A 1 39.15 12.81 -0.72
N PRO A 2 38.87 13.65 -1.72
CA PRO A 2 37.63 13.58 -2.48
C PRO A 2 37.46 12.19 -3.12
N VAL A 3 36.20 11.77 -3.25
CA VAL A 3 35.80 10.56 -3.98
C VAL A 3 35.40 10.99 -5.38
N VAL A 4 35.95 10.34 -6.40
CA VAL A 4 35.56 10.54 -7.80
C VAL A 4 34.69 9.37 -8.24
N LEU A 5 33.48 9.66 -8.69
CA LEU A 5 32.54 8.69 -9.26
C LEU A 5 32.59 8.80 -10.79
N THR A 6 32.93 7.71 -11.47
CA THR A 6 32.81 7.62 -12.93
C THR A 6 31.47 6.98 -13.30
N LEU A 7 30.58 7.73 -13.95
CA LEU A 7 29.29 7.25 -14.42
C LEU A 7 29.45 6.35 -15.65
N SER A 8 28.43 5.55 -15.97
CA SER A 8 28.41 4.73 -17.19
C SER A 8 28.49 5.53 -18.48
N THR A 9 28.20 6.84 -18.41
CA THR A 9 28.35 7.80 -19.50
C THR A 9 29.82 8.25 -19.71
N GLY A 10 30.73 7.90 -18.80
CA GLY A 10 32.11 8.39 -18.76
C GLY A 10 32.29 9.72 -18.02
N GLU A 11 31.20 10.33 -17.54
CA GLU A 11 31.24 11.55 -16.72
C GLU A 11 31.85 11.27 -15.34
N GLU A 12 32.70 12.18 -14.86
CA GLU A 12 33.30 12.10 -13.53
C GLU A 12 32.67 13.13 -12.58
N ILE A 13 32.25 12.68 -11.40
CA ILE A 13 31.69 13.52 -10.34
C ILE A 13 32.60 13.45 -9.12
N GLU A 14 33.21 14.58 -8.75
CA GLU A 14 34.00 14.72 -7.53
C GLU A 14 33.11 15.13 -6.35
N THR A 15 33.23 14.44 -5.21
CA THR A 15 32.46 14.71 -3.99
C THR A 15 33.24 14.40 -2.73
N ASP A 16 32.89 15.00 -1.60
CA ASP A 16 33.45 14.64 -0.31
C ASP A 16 32.98 13.26 0.18
N ARG A 17 31.73 12.88 -0.12
CA ARG A 17 31.05 11.69 0.43
C ARG A 17 30.07 11.09 -0.56
N VAL A 18 29.87 9.78 -0.44
CA VAL A 18 28.93 8.99 -1.25
C VAL A 18 28.01 8.21 -0.32
N LEU A 19 26.70 8.30 -0.53
CA LEU A 19 25.69 7.47 0.12
C LEU A 19 25.24 6.37 -0.86
N LEU A 20 25.57 5.11 -0.55
CA LEU A 20 25.12 3.95 -1.32
C LEU A 20 23.73 3.51 -0.83
N ALA A 21 22.70 3.90 -1.57
CA ALA A 21 21.30 3.54 -1.32
C ALA A 21 20.72 2.65 -2.45
N THR A 22 21.46 1.62 -2.85
CA THR A 22 21.17 0.77 -4.03
C THR A 22 20.13 -0.33 -3.78
N GLY A 23 19.41 -0.27 -2.65
CA GLY A 23 18.43 -1.28 -2.25
C GLY A 23 18.90 -2.17 -1.11
N ARG A 24 18.12 -3.21 -0.83
CA ARG A 24 18.38 -4.20 0.23
C ARG A 24 18.12 -5.61 -0.28
N HIS A 25 18.80 -6.59 0.30
CA HIS A 25 18.61 -8.00 -0.01
C HIS A 25 18.24 -8.77 1.27
N PRO A 26 17.26 -9.68 1.22
CA PRO A 26 16.92 -10.54 2.34
C PRO A 26 18.12 -11.38 2.78
N ARG A 27 18.31 -11.57 4.09
CA ARG A 27 19.31 -12.51 4.63
C ARG A 27 18.67 -13.89 4.80
N ASP A 28 18.93 -14.77 3.85
CA ASP A 28 18.27 -16.07 3.72
C ASP A 28 19.10 -17.27 4.24
N ARG A 29 20.28 -17.01 4.82
CA ARG A 29 21.25 -18.01 5.28
C ARG A 29 20.96 -18.64 6.65
N VAL A 30 19.72 -18.58 7.14
CA VAL A 30 19.33 -19.04 8.48
C VAL A 30 18.93 -20.53 8.54
N GLY A 31 19.37 -21.35 7.59
CA GLY A 31 18.99 -22.77 7.53
C GLY A 31 17.50 -22.99 7.22
N VAL A 32 16.86 -21.98 6.66
CA VAL A 32 15.45 -21.95 6.25
C VAL A 32 15.46 -22.38 4.77
N ASP A 33 15.00 -23.61 4.51
CA ASP A 33 14.89 -24.15 3.14
C ASP A 33 14.09 -23.19 2.23
N GLU A 34 14.28 -23.25 0.91
CA GLU A 34 13.50 -22.50 -0.08
C GLU A 34 11.98 -22.58 0.20
N TYR A 35 11.50 -23.74 0.64
CA TYR A 35 10.10 -24.00 0.98
C TYR A 35 9.63 -23.35 2.28
N CYS A 36 10.55 -22.86 3.12
CA CYS A 36 10.23 -22.19 4.38
C CYS A 36 10.20 -20.65 4.22
N ARG A 37 10.38 -20.12 3.00
CA ARG A 37 10.67 -18.70 2.76
C ARG A 37 9.47 -17.77 2.71
N VAL A 38 8.24 -18.26 2.68
CA VAL A 38 7.12 -17.35 2.41
C VAL A 38 5.90 -17.84 3.18
N LEU A 39 4.94 -16.94 3.39
CA LEU A 39 3.54 -17.28 3.17
C LEU A 39 3.45 -18.04 1.83
N THR A 40 3.79 -19.33 1.82
CA THR A 40 3.97 -20.08 0.59
C THR A 40 2.60 -20.38 0.05
N THR A 41 2.31 -19.69 -1.05
CA THR A 41 1.48 -20.17 -2.15
C THR A 41 1.83 -21.64 -2.41
N GLY A 42 1.10 -22.56 -1.78
CA GLY A 42 0.97 -23.90 -2.33
C GLY A 42 0.38 -23.78 -3.75
N PRO A 43 0.67 -24.71 -4.68
CA PRO A 43 0.03 -24.74 -5.98
C PRO A 43 -1.49 -24.61 -5.81
N GLY A 44 -2.09 -23.52 -6.31
CA GLY A 44 -3.54 -23.25 -6.20
C GLY A 44 -4.01 -22.49 -4.94
N THR A 45 -3.14 -21.82 -4.18
CA THR A 45 -3.54 -20.96 -3.04
C THR A 45 -3.26 -19.48 -3.30
N ASP A 46 -4.16 -18.61 -2.81
CA ASP A 46 -4.04 -17.15 -2.99
C ASP A 46 -2.77 -16.60 -2.32
N PRO A 47 -2.08 -15.60 -2.93
CA PRO A 47 -0.92 -14.95 -2.32
C PRO A 47 -1.21 -14.46 -0.90
N GLY A 48 -0.36 -14.84 0.05
CA GLY A 48 -0.51 -14.46 1.45
C GLY A 48 -1.32 -15.43 2.31
N THR A 49 -1.81 -16.54 1.77
CA THR A 49 -2.43 -17.62 2.55
C THR A 49 -1.36 -18.33 3.40
N LEU A 50 -1.69 -18.65 4.67
CA LEU A 50 -0.81 -19.44 5.54
C LEU A 50 -1.10 -20.93 5.38
N VAL A 51 -0.07 -21.71 5.07
CA VAL A 51 -0.11 -23.18 5.16
C VAL A 51 0.48 -23.64 6.50
N PRO A 52 0.02 -24.76 7.09
CA PRO A 52 0.62 -25.30 8.31
C PRO A 52 2.14 -25.52 8.16
N GLY A 53 2.93 -25.16 9.18
CA GLY A 53 4.36 -25.48 9.23
C GLY A 53 5.28 -24.32 9.61
N ARG A 54 6.31 -24.09 8.80
CA ARG A 54 7.34 -23.07 9.06
C ARG A 54 7.00 -21.77 8.33
N TYR A 55 7.13 -20.65 9.04
CA TYR A 55 6.74 -19.34 8.54
C TYR A 55 7.93 -18.39 8.42
N ALA A 56 7.90 -17.55 7.39
CA ALA A 56 8.74 -16.38 7.27
C ALA A 56 7.88 -15.10 7.31
N ILE A 57 8.44 -14.05 7.92
CA ILE A 57 7.81 -12.72 8.00
C ILE A 57 8.83 -11.62 7.64
N GLY A 58 8.32 -10.44 7.38
CA GLY A 58 9.04 -9.24 7.03
C GLY A 58 9.71 -9.30 5.66
N ASP A 59 10.84 -8.60 5.52
CA ASP A 59 11.57 -8.44 4.26
C ASP A 59 11.90 -9.79 3.56
N LEU A 60 11.98 -10.90 4.31
CA LEU A 60 12.20 -12.24 3.76
C LEU A 60 11.10 -12.72 2.82
N THR A 61 9.85 -12.24 2.98
CA THR A 61 8.73 -12.72 2.17
C THR A 61 8.63 -12.03 0.81
N GLY A 62 9.39 -10.95 0.58
CA GLY A 62 9.28 -10.16 -0.65
C GLY A 62 7.97 -9.38 -0.83
N LEU A 63 7.06 -9.37 0.17
CA LEU A 63 5.74 -8.72 0.07
C LEU A 63 5.73 -7.23 0.46
N GLY A 64 6.91 -6.62 0.53
CA GLY A 64 7.09 -5.21 0.85
C GLY A 64 8.05 -5.01 2.03
N PRO A 65 9.15 -4.25 1.84
CA PRO A 65 10.17 -4.05 2.87
C PRO A 65 9.75 -2.98 3.90
N PHE A 66 8.57 -3.14 4.49
CA PHE A 66 7.95 -2.17 5.40
C PHE A 66 7.71 -2.77 6.78
N THR A 67 7.92 -1.95 7.81
CA THR A 67 7.70 -2.36 9.21
C THR A 67 6.26 -2.80 9.46
N HIS A 68 5.28 -2.06 8.94
CA HIS A 68 3.86 -2.41 9.11
C HIS A 68 3.49 -3.71 8.38
N THR A 69 4.14 -4.03 7.25
CA THR A 69 4.01 -5.33 6.59
C THR A 69 4.52 -6.45 7.50
N SER A 70 5.71 -6.28 8.08
CA SER A 70 6.29 -7.24 9.02
C SER A 70 5.42 -7.47 10.25
N MET A 71 4.86 -6.40 10.82
CA MET A 71 3.95 -6.45 11.98
C MET A 71 2.65 -7.19 11.64
N ALA A 72 2.03 -6.90 10.50
CA ALA A 72 0.81 -7.56 10.07
C ALA A 72 1.03 -9.05 9.77
N GLN A 73 2.14 -9.41 9.13
CA GLN A 73 2.53 -10.80 8.92
C GLN A 73 2.80 -11.53 10.24
N SER A 74 3.49 -10.88 11.19
CA SER A 74 3.72 -11.44 12.52
C SER A 74 2.41 -11.73 13.25
N ALA A 75 1.43 -10.83 13.18
CA ALA A 75 0.13 -11.03 13.79
C ALA A 75 -0.63 -12.20 13.15
N LEU A 76 -0.55 -12.33 11.82
CA LEU A 76 -1.16 -13.43 11.08
C LEU A 76 -0.55 -14.79 11.47
N VAL A 77 0.78 -14.89 11.50
CA VAL A 77 1.50 -16.10 11.92
C VAL A 77 1.21 -16.46 13.38
N ALA A 78 1.23 -15.47 14.29
CA ALA A 78 0.92 -15.71 15.70
C ALA A 78 -0.49 -16.28 15.90
N ARG A 79 -1.49 -15.75 15.19
CA ARG A 79 -2.87 -16.26 15.23
C ARG A 79 -2.95 -17.70 14.74
N ARG A 80 -2.22 -18.03 13.66
CA ARG A 80 -2.17 -19.38 13.11
C ARG A 80 -1.57 -20.38 14.11
N LEU A 81 -0.43 -20.05 14.71
CA LEU A 81 0.22 -20.89 15.71
C LEU A 81 -0.68 -21.15 16.93
N LEU A 82 -1.38 -20.11 17.42
CA LEU A 82 -2.34 -20.25 18.52
C LEU A 82 -3.55 -21.12 18.16
N ALA A 83 -4.03 -21.07 16.91
CA ALA A 83 -5.11 -21.92 16.45
C ALA A 83 -4.67 -23.39 16.33
N GLU A 84 -3.45 -23.64 15.84
CA GLU A 84 -2.86 -24.99 15.77
C GLU A 84 -2.66 -25.59 17.16
N ASP A 85 -2.15 -24.83 18.13
CA ASP A 85 -2.00 -25.26 19.53
C ASP A 85 -3.33 -25.63 20.18
N ALA A 86 -4.40 -24.90 19.84
CA ALA A 86 -5.76 -25.18 20.30
C ALA A 86 -6.43 -26.40 19.63
N GLY A 87 -5.72 -27.11 18.73
CA GLY A 87 -6.28 -28.23 17.95
C GLY A 87 -7.25 -27.80 16.84
N ASP A 88 -7.32 -26.50 16.55
CA ASP A 88 -8.13 -25.90 15.49
C ASP A 88 -7.32 -25.84 14.17
N SER A 89 -6.90 -27.02 13.71
CA SER A 89 -6.04 -27.17 12.51
C SER A 89 -6.72 -26.70 11.23
N ALA A 90 -8.06 -26.74 11.20
CA ALA A 90 -8.90 -26.33 10.08
C ALA A 90 -9.11 -24.80 10.04
N GLY A 91 -8.74 -24.06 11.09
CA GLY A 91 -9.08 -22.66 11.22
C GLY A 91 -10.59 -22.50 11.09
N GLY A 92 -11.33 -22.95 12.11
CA GLY A 92 -12.79 -23.05 12.09
C GLY A 92 -13.44 -21.92 11.31
N GLU A 93 -14.30 -22.29 10.36
CA GLU A 93 -15.02 -21.38 9.45
C GLU A 93 -15.53 -20.15 10.23
N GLY A 94 -14.83 -19.03 10.12
CA GLY A 94 -15.16 -17.78 10.83
C GLY A 94 -14.09 -17.20 11.77
N ARG A 95 -12.97 -17.88 12.03
CA ARG A 95 -11.83 -17.29 12.77
C ARG A 95 -10.72 -16.84 11.82
N ASP A 96 -10.21 -15.63 12.04
CA ASP A 96 -9.15 -14.90 11.29
C ASP A 96 -7.89 -15.70 10.87
N GLY A 97 -7.69 -16.93 11.36
CA GLY A 97 -6.46 -17.70 11.23
C GLY A 97 -6.11 -18.16 9.80
N ASN A 98 -7.04 -18.09 8.84
CA ASN A 98 -6.80 -18.47 7.44
C ASN A 98 -7.01 -17.31 6.43
N ARG A 99 -7.15 -16.06 6.91
CA ARG A 99 -7.33 -14.92 5.99
C ARG A 99 -5.99 -14.62 5.31
N PRO A 100 -5.94 -14.48 3.97
CA PRO A 100 -4.70 -14.17 3.28
C PRO A 100 -4.19 -12.78 3.67
N PHE A 101 -2.87 -12.62 3.72
CA PHE A 101 -2.23 -11.33 3.89
C PHE A 101 -2.69 -10.36 2.77
N PRO A 102 -3.17 -9.14 3.10
CA PRO A 102 -3.82 -8.27 2.13
C PRO A 102 -2.80 -7.48 1.29
N THR A 103 -2.07 -8.18 0.41
CA THR A 103 -1.02 -7.62 -0.46
C THR A 103 -1.50 -6.41 -1.28
N GLY A 104 -2.76 -6.43 -1.71
CA GLY A 104 -3.38 -5.35 -2.49
C GLY A 104 -3.65 -4.05 -1.72
N SER A 105 -3.56 -4.04 -0.39
CA SER A 105 -3.87 -2.86 0.43
C SER A 105 -2.73 -2.46 1.37
N VAL A 106 -1.47 -2.82 1.05
CA VAL A 106 -0.31 -2.38 1.82
C VAL A 106 0.03 -0.92 1.47
N PRO A 107 -0.05 0.03 2.42
CA PRO A 107 0.33 1.41 2.18
C PRO A 107 1.85 1.56 2.03
N ARG A 108 2.28 2.54 1.26
CA ARG A 108 3.69 2.86 1.04
C ARG A 108 3.88 4.36 1.16
N VAL A 109 4.85 4.80 1.95
CA VAL A 109 5.11 6.21 2.20
C VAL A 109 6.60 6.49 2.06
N THR A 110 6.92 7.52 1.28
CA THR A 110 8.23 8.15 1.20
C THR A 110 8.16 9.47 1.96
N TYR A 111 8.87 9.55 3.08
CA TYR A 111 8.84 10.68 4.01
C TYR A 111 9.77 11.84 3.58
N THR A 112 9.61 12.28 2.33
CA THR A 112 10.25 13.49 1.77
C THR A 112 9.47 14.74 2.13
N ARG A 113 9.89 15.91 1.64
CA ARG A 113 9.13 17.15 1.71
C ARG A 113 8.79 17.65 0.29
N PRO A 114 7.52 17.53 -0.17
CA PRO A 114 6.38 16.89 0.51
C PRO A 114 6.51 15.36 0.61
N GLU A 115 5.68 14.75 1.46
CA GLU A 115 5.58 13.29 1.55
C GLU A 115 4.86 12.74 0.31
N VAL A 116 5.17 11.49 -0.05
CA VAL A 116 4.51 10.77 -1.13
C VAL A 116 4.01 9.44 -0.61
N ALA A 117 2.69 9.25 -0.63
CA ALA A 117 2.03 8.04 -0.13
C ALA A 117 1.16 7.39 -1.20
N ALA A 118 1.05 6.07 -1.18
CA ALA A 118 0.20 5.32 -2.09
C ALA A 118 -0.30 3.99 -1.49
N VAL A 119 -1.44 3.51 -1.98
CA VAL A 119 -2.00 2.19 -1.65
C VAL A 119 -2.74 1.63 -2.87
N GLY A 120 -2.76 0.31 -3.02
CA GLY A 120 -3.48 -0.38 -4.11
C GLY A 120 -2.95 -0.08 -5.52
N ARG A 121 -3.86 -0.12 -6.50
CA ARG A 121 -3.57 0.08 -7.93
C ARG A 121 -3.15 1.54 -8.20
N SER A 122 -2.19 1.74 -9.10
CA SER A 122 -1.76 3.08 -9.51
C SER A 122 -2.62 3.60 -10.67
N ALA A 123 -2.69 4.93 -10.82
CA ALA A 123 -3.38 5.56 -11.95
C ALA A 123 -2.75 5.18 -13.31
N GLY A 124 -1.42 4.98 -13.36
CA GLY A 124 -0.74 4.52 -14.59
C GLY A 124 -1.18 3.14 -15.07
N ALA A 125 -1.66 2.28 -14.16
CA ALA A 125 -2.20 0.96 -14.52
C ALA A 125 -3.56 1.03 -15.24
N ALA A 126 -4.25 2.18 -15.20
CA ALA A 126 -5.50 2.40 -15.96
C ALA A 126 -5.24 2.59 -17.46
N GLY A 127 -4.05 3.08 -17.84
CA GLY A 127 -3.71 3.34 -19.24
C GLY A 127 -3.19 2.12 -20.02
N THR A 128 -2.82 1.03 -19.33
CA THR A 128 -2.08 -0.10 -19.94
C THR A 128 -2.93 -1.34 -20.27
N GLY A 129 -4.25 -1.18 -20.40
CA GLY A 129 -5.11 -2.24 -20.96
C GLY A 129 -6.32 -2.67 -20.13
N ASP A 130 -6.63 -2.00 -19.03
CA ASP A 130 -7.79 -2.31 -18.18
C ASP A 130 -8.80 -1.16 -18.24
N GLY A 131 -9.56 -1.08 -19.34
CA GLY A 131 -10.55 -0.02 -19.62
C GLY A 131 -11.72 0.09 -18.63
N THR A 132 -11.62 -0.62 -17.50
CA THR A 132 -12.58 -0.64 -16.39
C THR A 132 -12.20 0.30 -15.24
N LEU A 133 -10.99 0.87 -15.26
CA LEU A 133 -10.49 1.76 -14.22
C LEU A 133 -10.79 3.23 -14.51
N ARG A 134 -11.20 3.96 -13.47
CA ARG A 134 -11.47 5.40 -13.51
C ARG A 134 -10.60 6.10 -12.48
N THR A 135 -10.15 7.31 -12.80
CA THR A 135 -9.26 8.07 -11.92
C THR A 135 -9.77 9.49 -11.72
N ALA A 136 -9.65 10.00 -10.50
CA ALA A 136 -9.87 11.42 -10.21
C ALA A 136 -8.67 11.98 -9.46
N ARG A 137 -8.27 13.19 -9.82
CA ARG A 137 -7.15 13.91 -9.21
C ARG A 137 -7.62 15.28 -8.75
N VAL A 138 -7.32 15.61 -7.51
CA VAL A 138 -7.59 16.90 -6.89
C VAL A 138 -6.27 17.52 -6.47
N ASP A 139 -6.04 18.76 -6.88
CA ASP A 139 -4.90 19.57 -6.42
C ASP A 139 -5.17 20.06 -5.00
N LEU A 140 -4.19 19.86 -4.10
CA LEU A 140 -4.30 20.35 -2.72
C LEU A 140 -4.26 21.87 -2.64
N ALA A 141 -3.55 22.55 -3.54
CA ALA A 141 -3.46 24.01 -3.56
C ALA A 141 -4.84 24.66 -3.78
N GLY A 142 -5.74 23.98 -4.48
CA GLY A 142 -7.14 24.41 -4.69
C GLY A 142 -8.09 24.03 -3.56
N SER A 143 -7.65 23.25 -2.57
CA SER A 143 -8.46 22.90 -1.39
C SER A 143 -8.36 23.99 -0.33
N THR A 144 -9.40 24.18 0.49
CA THR A 144 -9.38 25.18 1.57
C THR A 144 -8.18 24.99 2.51
N ARG A 145 -7.94 23.75 2.95
CA ARG A 145 -6.82 23.48 3.85
C ARG A 145 -5.47 23.71 3.17
N GLY A 146 -5.33 23.32 1.90
CA GLY A 146 -4.09 23.52 1.18
C GLY A 146 -3.81 24.99 0.83
N TRP A 147 -4.85 25.80 0.60
CA TRP A 147 -4.73 27.25 0.47
C TRP A 147 -4.29 27.91 1.78
N ILE A 148 -4.91 27.53 2.92
CA ILE A 148 -4.54 28.05 4.25
C ILE A 148 -3.09 27.73 4.60
N ASP A 149 -2.66 26.49 4.34
CA ASP A 149 -1.32 26.02 4.67
C ASP A 149 -0.28 26.35 3.58
N GLU A 150 -0.70 26.99 2.47
CA GLU A 150 0.12 27.28 1.29
C GLU A 150 0.87 26.06 0.73
N VAL A 151 0.22 24.90 0.70
CA VAL A 151 0.83 23.63 0.31
C VAL A 151 0.43 23.19 -1.10
N ALA A 152 1.42 22.75 -1.85
CA ALA A 152 1.23 22.06 -3.12
C ALA A 152 1.10 20.55 -2.89
N GLY A 153 0.43 19.87 -3.82
CA GLY A 153 0.29 18.43 -3.77
C GLY A 153 -0.99 17.95 -4.45
N SER A 154 -1.35 16.71 -4.22
CA SER A 154 -2.54 16.14 -4.84
C SER A 154 -3.05 14.91 -4.10
N VAL A 155 -4.35 14.69 -4.16
CA VAL A 155 -4.98 13.39 -3.92
C VAL A 155 -5.40 12.82 -5.27
N THR A 156 -5.00 11.59 -5.57
CA THR A 156 -5.44 10.85 -6.76
C THR A 156 -6.09 9.55 -6.32
N LEU A 157 -7.30 9.29 -6.79
CA LEU A 157 -8.06 8.07 -6.52
C LEU A 157 -8.16 7.21 -7.78
N VAL A 158 -8.20 5.90 -7.60
CA VAL A 158 -8.39 4.90 -8.65
C VAL A 158 -9.57 4.01 -8.26
N ALA A 159 -10.61 4.01 -9.07
CA ALA A 159 -11.79 3.19 -8.91
C ALA A 159 -11.88 2.12 -10.00
N GLY A 160 -12.47 0.97 -9.65
CA GLY A 160 -12.77 -0.12 -10.59
C GLY A 160 -14.21 -0.59 -10.44
N GLY A 161 -14.68 -1.39 -11.41
CA GLY A 161 -16.05 -1.91 -11.41
C GLY A 161 -17.09 -0.88 -11.82
N HIS A 162 -16.78 -0.03 -12.80
CA HIS A 162 -17.76 0.92 -13.34
C HIS A 162 -18.99 0.21 -13.93
N GLY A 163 -20.17 0.81 -13.80
CA GLY A 163 -21.44 0.23 -14.27
C GLY A 163 -22.19 -0.62 -13.22
N THR A 164 -21.65 -0.77 -12.01
CA THR A 164 -22.38 -1.35 -10.87
C THR A 164 -23.30 -0.31 -10.20
N PRO A 165 -24.36 -0.73 -9.47
CA PRO A 165 -25.20 0.19 -8.68
C PRO A 165 -24.42 1.12 -7.74
N ASP A 166 -23.25 0.66 -7.27
CA ASP A 166 -22.39 1.37 -6.32
C ASP A 166 -21.45 2.42 -6.96
N ALA A 167 -21.59 2.68 -8.27
CA ALA A 167 -20.65 3.41 -9.12
C ALA A 167 -19.21 2.83 -9.17
N GLY A 168 -18.96 1.70 -8.51
CA GLY A 168 -17.69 1.01 -8.41
C GLY A 168 -17.10 1.09 -7.00
N VAL A 169 -15.89 0.56 -6.82
CA VAL A 169 -15.18 0.55 -5.54
C VAL A 169 -13.82 1.20 -5.66
N LEU A 170 -13.31 1.75 -4.56
CA LEU A 170 -11.94 2.26 -4.50
C LEU A 170 -10.94 1.10 -4.52
N VAL A 171 -10.03 1.08 -5.50
CA VAL A 171 -9.02 0.02 -5.69
C VAL A 171 -7.58 0.53 -5.57
N GLY A 172 -7.39 1.84 -5.44
CA GLY A 172 -6.10 2.43 -5.21
C GLY A 172 -6.17 3.94 -5.01
N ALA A 173 -5.12 4.49 -4.43
CA ALA A 173 -4.98 5.92 -4.24
C ALA A 173 -3.51 6.33 -4.06
N SER A 174 -3.23 7.60 -4.32
CA SER A 174 -1.96 8.25 -3.97
C SER A 174 -2.17 9.66 -3.45
N VAL A 175 -1.36 10.05 -2.48
CA VAL A 175 -1.35 11.38 -1.87
C VAL A 175 0.07 11.94 -1.98
N VAL A 176 0.19 13.17 -2.46
CA VAL A 176 1.41 13.96 -2.41
C VAL A 176 1.09 15.21 -1.63
N GLY A 177 1.84 15.52 -0.58
CA GLY A 177 1.58 16.70 0.26
C GLY A 177 2.14 16.54 1.67
N PRO A 178 1.96 17.54 2.53
CA PRO A 178 2.25 17.39 3.96
C PRO A 178 1.33 16.31 4.56
N HIS A 179 1.87 15.51 5.48
CA HIS A 179 1.12 14.44 6.16
C HIS A 179 0.47 13.43 5.21
N ALA A 180 1.05 13.18 4.03
CA ALA A 180 0.52 12.20 3.09
C ALA A 180 0.44 10.79 3.73
N GLY A 181 1.38 10.46 4.61
CA GLY A 181 1.38 9.22 5.39
C GLY A 181 0.21 9.10 6.38
N GLU A 182 -0.37 10.22 6.84
CA GLU A 182 -1.59 10.21 7.66
C GLU A 182 -2.83 10.10 6.77
N VAL A 183 -2.91 10.91 5.71
CA VAL A 183 -4.07 10.94 4.79
C VAL A 183 -4.27 9.60 4.08
N ILE A 184 -3.19 8.90 3.73
CA ILE A 184 -3.26 7.58 3.08
C ILE A 184 -3.88 6.51 4.00
N GLY A 185 -3.90 6.71 5.32
CA GLY A 185 -4.49 5.76 6.27
C GLY A 185 -5.98 5.50 6.00
N ALA A 186 -6.77 6.57 5.82
CA ALA A 186 -8.19 6.46 5.48
C ALA A 186 -8.41 5.74 4.14
N LEU A 187 -7.57 6.05 3.14
CA LEU A 187 -7.63 5.43 1.81
C LEU A 187 -7.20 3.96 1.83
N THR A 188 -6.29 3.59 2.72
CA THR A 188 -5.86 2.21 2.94
C THR A 188 -7.01 1.36 3.46
N VAL A 189 -7.76 1.88 4.44
CA VAL A 189 -8.98 1.22 4.94
C VAL A 189 -10.00 1.05 3.81
N ALA A 190 -10.24 2.11 3.04
CA ALA A 190 -11.22 2.08 1.94
C ALA A 190 -10.85 1.07 0.84
N VAL A 191 -9.56 0.99 0.46
CA VAL A 191 -9.08 0.00 -0.52
C VAL A 191 -9.11 -1.41 0.07
N HIS A 192 -8.69 -1.61 1.32
CA HIS A 192 -8.73 -2.91 1.99
C HIS A 192 -10.14 -3.48 2.07
N ALA A 193 -11.12 -2.65 2.44
CA ALA A 193 -12.52 -3.02 2.57
C ALA A 193 -13.29 -2.99 1.23
N ARG A 194 -12.65 -2.58 0.13
CA ARG A 194 -13.28 -2.37 -1.18
C ARG A 194 -14.54 -1.50 -1.08
N VAL A 195 -14.44 -0.38 -0.38
CA VAL A 195 -15.59 0.49 -0.11
C VAL A 195 -16.15 1.05 -1.42
N ALA A 196 -17.47 0.95 -1.55
CA ALA A 196 -18.25 1.53 -2.64
C ALA A 196 -18.06 3.06 -2.71
N LEU A 197 -17.98 3.61 -3.92
CA LEU A 197 -17.79 5.06 -4.09
C LEU A 197 -18.97 5.85 -3.53
N VAL A 198 -20.20 5.36 -3.68
CA VAL A 198 -21.41 5.99 -3.13
C VAL A 198 -21.39 6.06 -1.60
N GLU A 199 -20.72 5.12 -0.92
CA GLU A 199 -20.56 5.17 0.53
C GLU A 199 -19.49 6.18 0.95
N LEU A 200 -18.38 6.27 0.19
CA LEU A 200 -17.36 7.29 0.42
C LEU A 200 -17.87 8.72 0.18
N ASP A 201 -18.82 8.89 -0.76
CA ASP A 201 -19.43 10.19 -1.09
C ASP A 201 -20.34 10.72 0.02
N ARG A 202 -20.92 9.81 0.82
CA ARG A 202 -21.78 10.16 1.97
C ARG A 202 -21.00 10.57 3.22
N ILE A 203 -19.69 10.37 3.26
CA ILE A 203 -18.87 10.68 4.43
C ILE A 203 -18.78 12.21 4.61
N PRO A 204 -19.15 12.75 5.80
CA PRO A 204 -18.94 14.15 6.11
C PRO A 204 -17.47 14.40 6.47
N TRP A 205 -16.60 14.47 5.45
CA TRP A 205 -15.18 14.71 5.63
C TRP A 205 -14.92 16.01 6.41
N ALA A 206 -14.16 15.92 7.50
CA ALA A 206 -13.90 17.03 8.40
C ALA A 206 -13.30 18.26 7.68
N TYR A 207 -13.75 19.45 8.08
CA TYR A 207 -13.36 20.73 7.49
C TYR A 207 -12.75 21.68 8.53
N PRO A 208 -11.67 22.41 8.22
CA PRO A 208 -10.83 22.32 7.02
C PRO A 208 -9.68 21.31 7.22
N THR A 209 -9.69 20.18 6.51
CA THR A 209 -8.61 19.18 6.55
C THR A 209 -8.15 18.77 5.15
N LEU A 210 -6.95 18.21 5.03
CA LEU A 210 -6.47 17.60 3.78
C LEU A 210 -7.32 16.39 3.36
N HIS A 211 -7.94 15.70 4.33
CA HIS A 211 -8.88 14.61 4.06
C HIS A 211 -10.10 15.08 3.25
N ARG A 212 -10.49 16.36 3.31
CA ARG A 212 -11.61 16.88 2.52
C ARG A 212 -11.37 16.79 1.01
N ALA A 213 -10.10 16.79 0.57
CA ALA A 213 -9.73 16.57 -0.83
C ALA A 213 -10.07 15.15 -1.32
N ILE A 214 -10.14 14.16 -0.40
CA ILE A 214 -10.63 12.81 -0.72
C ILE A 214 -12.08 12.90 -1.17
N GLY A 215 -12.95 13.57 -0.39
CA GLY A 215 -14.35 13.74 -0.75
C GLY A 215 -14.54 14.41 -2.11
N THR A 216 -13.77 15.46 -2.42
CA THR A 216 -13.82 16.11 -3.74
C THR A 216 -13.42 15.16 -4.88
N ALA A 217 -12.40 14.31 -4.65
CA ALA A 217 -11.98 13.33 -5.65
C ALA A 217 -13.01 12.18 -5.80
N VAL A 218 -13.69 11.79 -4.71
CA VAL A 218 -14.77 10.80 -4.74
C VAL A 218 -15.96 11.32 -5.53
N SER A 219 -16.44 12.54 -5.27
CA SER A 219 -17.59 13.09 -6.00
C SER A 219 -17.30 13.19 -7.50
N ALA A 220 -16.07 13.55 -7.90
CA ALA A 220 -15.64 13.52 -9.30
C ALA A 220 -15.65 12.11 -9.94
N LEU A 221 -15.54 11.05 -9.15
CA LEU A 221 -15.70 9.66 -9.62
C LEU A 221 -17.17 9.19 -9.60
N VAL A 222 -18.04 9.77 -8.80
CA VAL A 222 -19.46 9.37 -8.77
C VAL A 222 -20.24 10.04 -9.92
N GLY A 223 -19.93 11.30 -10.23
CA GLY A 223 -20.60 12.09 -11.25
C GLY A 223 -21.34 13.27 -10.65
#